data_AF-A0A1X7AKY3-F1
#
_entry.id   AF-A0A1X7AKY3-F1
#
_cell.length_a   1.000
_cell.length_b   1.000
_cell.length_c   1.000
_cell.angle_alpha   90.00
_cell.angle_beta   90.00
_cell.angle_gamma   90.00
#
_symmetry.space_group_name_H-M   'P 1'
#
loop_
_entity.id
_entity.type
_entity.pdbx_description
1 polymer ?
#
loop_
_entity_poly.entity_id
_entity_poly.type
_entity_poly.pdbx_seq_one_letter_code
_entity_poly.pdbx_strand_id
1 'polypeptide(L)'
;MSDDGLEIPVLLSEEQVAEFLSANPEFFRDRDELLSKLTIPHQRGDAISLVERQVSVLRERNADLRERLNNLLSIARDNDRLFERVRRLVLSVMEAQTLDSLIDAVDDSLSHDFRIEYVNQFLVSDIFPGVSRVDCYPKQEICSNVGISDLLDGNRVVCGKLREKELKFLFPNHWKLVKSSAVVPLHCQRPLGVLVVGSRDEEDFRVGTGTVYLSFIGEVLSRALADFIPVKSTSETSAPEKI
;
A
#
# COMPACT_ATOMS: atom_id res chain seq x y z
N MET A 1 3.48 58.41 12.72
CA MET A 1 4.42 57.27 12.75
C MET A 1 5.50 57.59 13.76
N SER A 2 5.94 56.55 14.46
CA SER A 2 7.08 56.49 15.39
C SER A 2 6.76 57.06 16.78
N ASP A 3 6.46 56.20 17.76
CA ASP A 3 7.40 55.37 18.56
C ASP A 3 7.60 56.09 19.89
N ASP A 4 6.70 55.81 20.84
CA ASP A 4 6.84 56.25 22.23
C ASP A 4 6.97 54.98 23.06
N GLY A 5 8.19 54.46 23.08
CA GLY A 5 8.60 53.37 23.95
C GLY A 5 8.45 53.83 25.40
N LEU A 6 7.47 53.25 26.09
CA LEU A 6 7.25 53.44 27.52
C LEU A 6 8.55 53.13 28.29
N GLU A 7 9.22 54.20 28.75
CA GLU A 7 10.29 54.17 29.73
C GLU A 7 9.82 53.44 30.99
N ILE A 8 10.48 52.33 31.33
CA ILE A 8 10.27 51.64 32.61
C ILE A 8 11.15 52.36 33.65
N PRO A 9 10.60 52.93 34.72
CA PRO A 9 11.40 53.58 35.75
C PRO A 9 12.21 52.52 36.52
N VAL A 10 13.53 52.59 36.40
CA VAL A 10 14.47 51.77 37.17
C VAL A 10 14.51 52.29 38.61
N LEU A 11 13.77 51.67 39.53
CA LEU A 11 13.74 52.04 40.95
C LEU A 11 13.70 50.85 41.92
N LEU A 12 14.09 49.66 41.48
CA LEU A 12 14.23 48.49 42.35
C LEU A 12 15.66 47.97 42.28
N SER A 13 16.36 47.94 43.42
CA SER A 13 17.66 47.29 43.51
C SER A 13 17.49 45.77 43.55
N GLU A 14 18.52 45.03 43.14
CA GLU A 14 18.52 43.56 43.18
C GLU A 14 18.24 43.03 44.60
N GLU A 15 18.77 43.71 45.62
CA GLU A 15 18.56 43.39 47.03
C GLU A 15 17.10 43.53 47.46
N GLN A 16 16.41 44.57 46.99
CA GLN A 16 14.99 44.79 47.28
C GLN A 16 14.10 43.72 46.61
N VAL A 17 14.46 43.29 45.40
CA VAL A 17 13.75 42.20 44.71
C VAL A 17 13.97 40.88 45.45
N ALA A 18 15.19 40.60 45.89
CA ALA A 18 15.51 39.39 46.65
C ALA A 18 14.78 39.34 48.00
N GLU A 19 14.80 40.44 48.76
CA GLU A 19 14.09 40.55 50.05
C GLU A 19 12.58 40.38 49.86
N PHE A 20 12.00 41.03 48.86
CA PHE A 20 10.58 40.92 48.52
C PHE A 20 10.17 39.48 48.18
N LEU A 21 10.93 38.79 47.32
CA LEU A 21 10.65 37.39 46.95
C LEU A 21 10.84 36.44 48.14
N SER A 22 11.81 36.70 49.01
CA SER A 22 12.04 35.89 50.22
C SER A 22 10.91 36.03 51.25
N ALA A 23 10.34 37.22 51.38
CA ALA A 23 9.21 37.49 52.26
C ALA A 23 7.87 36.98 51.69
N ASN A 24 7.80 36.70 50.39
CA ASN A 24 6.60 36.27 49.67
C ASN A 24 6.84 34.98 48.87
N PRO A 25 7.04 33.82 49.53
CA PRO A 25 7.36 32.56 48.85
C PRO A 25 6.25 32.05 47.91
N GLU A 26 5.00 32.47 48.13
CA GLU A 26 3.84 32.11 47.29
C GLU A 26 3.63 33.07 46.11
N PHE A 27 4.52 34.05 45.90
CA PHE A 27 4.36 35.12 44.92
C PHE A 27 4.07 34.62 43.49
N PHE A 28 4.58 33.44 43.13
CA PHE A 28 4.42 32.84 41.82
C PHE A 28 3.23 31.89 41.67
N ARG A 29 2.51 31.53 42.76
CA ARG A 29 1.46 30.49 42.76
C ARG A 29 0.31 30.77 41.77
N ASP A 30 -0.05 32.03 41.58
CA ASP A 30 -1.13 32.45 40.67
C ASP A 30 -0.61 33.31 39.49
N ARG A 31 0.69 33.20 39.19
CA ARG A 31 1.39 34.04 38.22
C ARG A 31 2.27 33.23 37.28
N ASP A 32 1.75 32.11 36.79
CA ASP A 32 2.44 31.18 35.88
C ASP A 32 2.94 31.85 34.59
N GLU A 33 2.22 32.85 34.09
CA GLU A 33 2.64 33.63 32.91
C GLU A 33 3.95 34.39 33.14
N LEU A 34 4.24 34.83 34.37
CA LEU A 34 5.51 35.50 34.69
C LEU A 34 6.68 34.51 34.66
N LEU A 35 6.48 33.27 35.14
CA LEU A 35 7.50 32.23 35.08
C LEU A 35 7.87 31.87 33.64
N SER A 36 6.88 31.82 32.74
CA SER A 36 7.13 31.53 31.30
C SER A 36 7.95 32.60 30.58
N LYS A 37 8.01 33.83 31.11
CA LYS A 37 8.72 34.98 30.51
C LYS A 37 10.08 35.25 31.17
N LEU A 38 10.36 34.65 32.33
CA LEU A 38 11.61 34.83 33.06
C LEU A 38 12.66 33.81 32.59
N THR A 39 13.77 34.32 32.07
CA THR A 39 14.96 33.51 31.80
C THR A 39 15.77 33.42 33.08
N ILE A 40 15.61 32.36 33.86
CA ILE A 40 16.39 32.13 35.09
C ILE A 40 17.55 31.17 34.78
N PRO A 41 18.78 31.68 34.55
CA PRO A 41 19.94 30.84 34.34
C PRO A 41 20.28 30.13 35.66
N HIS A 42 20.03 28.82 35.73
CA HIS A 42 20.41 28.02 36.89
C HIS A 42 21.88 27.59 36.79
N GLN A 43 22.71 28.02 37.73
CA GLN A 43 24.05 27.45 37.93
C GLN A 43 23.95 26.18 38.80
N ARG A 44 24.06 25.03 38.13
CA ARG A 44 24.44 23.66 38.56
C ARG A 44 24.40 23.30 40.05
N GLY A 45 23.65 22.23 40.33
CA GLY A 45 24.01 21.13 41.23
C GLY A 45 23.58 19.81 40.58
N ASP A 46 24.31 18.71 40.81
CA ASP A 46 24.29 17.40 40.11
C ASP A 46 22.95 16.63 40.00
N ALA A 47 21.81 17.24 40.32
CA ALA A 47 20.50 16.59 40.32
C ALA A 47 19.53 17.29 39.35
N ILE A 48 19.11 16.57 38.30
CA ILE A 48 18.02 17.00 37.42
C ILE A 48 16.71 16.99 38.23
N SER A 49 15.96 18.09 38.23
CA SER A 49 14.65 18.18 38.88
C SER A 49 13.72 17.11 38.31
N LEU A 50 13.05 16.33 39.18
CA LEU A 50 12.11 15.30 38.77
C LEU A 50 10.99 15.86 37.89
N VAL A 51 10.58 17.11 38.13
CA VAL A 51 9.55 17.80 37.33
C VAL A 51 10.07 18.14 35.93
N GLU A 52 11.30 18.63 35.80
CA GLU A 52 11.93 18.88 34.49
C GLU A 52 12.10 17.58 33.70
N ARG A 53 12.55 16.52 34.38
CA ARG A 53 12.64 15.19 33.77
C ARG A 53 11.26 14.67 33.35
N GLN A 54 10.22 14.87 34.16
CA GLN A 54 8.85 14.47 33.84
C GLN A 54 8.28 15.25 32.65
N VAL A 55 8.50 16.56 32.57
CA VAL A 55 8.08 17.39 31.43
C VAL A 55 8.83 16.99 30.17
N SER A 56 10.15 16.73 30.26
CA SER A 56 10.96 16.24 29.14
C SER A 56 10.43 14.89 28.62
N VAL A 57 10.16 13.93 29.51
CA VAL A 57 9.59 12.63 29.14
C VAL A 57 8.20 12.76 28.53
N LEU A 58 7.35 13.67 29.04
CA LEU A 58 6.03 13.91 28.46
C LEU A 58 6.12 14.53 27.07
N ARG A 59 7.07 15.45 26.84
CA ARG A 59 7.32 16.04 25.50
C ARG A 59 7.82 14.99 24.50
N GLU A 60 8.75 14.15 24.92
CA GLU A 60 9.26 13.03 24.10
C GLU A 60 8.14 12.06 23.73
N ARG A 61 7.31 11.66 24.71
CA ARG A 61 6.12 10.82 24.44
C ARG A 61 5.10 11.50 23.53
N ASN A 62 4.87 12.81 23.69
CA ASN A 62 3.94 13.54 22.83
C ASN A 62 4.45 13.60 21.39
N ALA A 63 5.77 13.79 21.20
CA ALA A 63 6.40 13.76 19.89
C ALA A 63 6.26 12.37 19.23
N ASP A 64 6.58 11.29 19.95
CA ASP A 64 6.41 9.91 19.47
C ASP A 64 4.95 9.61 19.10
N LEU A 65 3.98 10.02 19.94
CA LEU A 65 2.55 9.85 19.64
C LEU A 65 2.12 10.63 18.39
N ARG A 66 2.60 11.86 18.20
CA ARG A 66 2.32 12.65 17.00
C ARG A 66 2.91 12.02 15.75
N GLU A 67 4.13 11.49 15.85
CA GLU A 67 4.78 10.78 14.74
C GLU A 67 3.99 9.53 14.35
N ARG A 68 3.59 8.70 15.33
CA ARG A 68 2.75 7.53 15.08
C ARG A 68 1.40 7.89 14.48
N LEU A 69 0.76 8.96 14.96
CA LEU A 69 -0.51 9.44 14.39
C LEU A 69 -0.34 9.89 12.93
N ASN A 70 0.72 10.64 12.63
CA ASN A 70 1.02 11.05 11.27
C ASN A 70 1.29 9.86 10.35
N ASN A 71 1.98 8.83 10.84
CA ASN A 71 2.20 7.59 10.10
C ASN A 71 0.88 6.86 9.81
N LEU A 72 0.00 6.74 10.81
CA LEU A 72 -1.33 6.14 10.60
C LEU A 72 -2.19 6.94 9.62
N LEU A 73 -2.16 8.28 9.70
CA LEU A 73 -2.87 9.15 8.75
C LEU A 73 -2.32 9.02 7.33
N SER A 74 -1.01 8.85 7.17
CA SER A 74 -0.39 8.59 5.86
C SER A 74 -0.89 7.26 5.29
N ILE A 75 -0.83 6.19 6.09
CA ILE A 75 -1.32 4.86 5.69
C ILE A 75 -2.80 4.92 5.31
N ALA A 76 -3.63 5.63 6.08
CA ALA A 76 -5.05 5.80 5.78
C ALA A 76 -5.26 6.51 4.42
N ARG A 77 -4.53 7.60 4.15
CA ARG A 77 -4.60 8.32 2.87
C ARG A 77 -4.15 7.47 1.68
N ASP A 78 -3.10 6.67 1.86
CA ASP A 78 -2.61 5.78 0.82
C ASP A 78 -3.60 4.64 0.55
N ASN A 79 -4.25 4.11 1.59
CA ASN A 79 -5.34 3.14 1.45
C ASN A 79 -6.55 3.73 0.73
N ASP A 80 -6.98 4.95 1.06
CA ASP A 80 -8.10 5.62 0.38
C ASP A 80 -7.80 5.81 -1.12
N ARG A 81 -6.56 6.18 -1.45
CA ARG A 81 -6.12 6.30 -2.85
C ARG A 81 -6.14 4.95 -3.57
N LEU A 82 -5.67 3.88 -2.93
CA LEU A 82 -5.71 2.53 -3.49
C LEU A 82 -7.16 2.09 -3.70
N PHE A 83 -8.04 2.32 -2.73
CA PHE A 83 -9.46 2.00 -2.85
C PHE A 83 -10.11 2.71 -4.04
N GLU A 84 -9.84 4.01 -4.23
CA GLU A 84 -10.38 4.75 -5.39
C GLU A 84 -9.85 4.24 -6.74
N ARG A 85 -8.60 3.77 -6.80
CA ARG A 85 -8.05 3.14 -8.01
C ARG A 85 -8.73 1.81 -8.30
N VAL A 86 -8.87 0.95 -7.28
CA VAL A 86 -9.57 -0.33 -7.38
C VAL A 86 -11.02 -0.12 -7.81
N ARG A 87 -11.73 0.85 -7.20
CA ARG A 87 -13.11 1.17 -7.55
C ARG A 87 -13.23 1.58 -9.03
N ARG A 88 -12.33 2.43 -9.53
CA ARG A 88 -12.30 2.83 -10.94
C ARG A 88 -12.03 1.65 -11.86
N LEU A 89 -11.04 0.82 -11.53
CA LEU A 89 -10.73 -0.39 -12.30
C LEU A 89 -11.93 -1.32 -12.40
N VAL A 90 -12.62 -1.60 -11.29
CA VAL A 90 -13.82 -2.46 -11.28
C VAL A 90 -14.90 -1.91 -12.21
N LEU A 91 -15.16 -0.60 -12.17
CA LEU A 91 -16.14 0.03 -13.05
C LEU A 91 -15.73 -0.08 -14.53
N SER A 92 -14.47 0.20 -14.86
CA SER A 92 -13.96 0.05 -16.23
C SER A 92 -14.04 -1.39 -16.74
N VAL A 93 -13.75 -2.37 -15.87
CA VAL A 93 -13.91 -3.80 -16.16
C VAL A 93 -15.38 -4.16 -16.45
N MET A 94 -16.32 -3.59 -15.69
CA MET A 94 -17.76 -3.82 -15.90
C MET A 94 -18.30 -3.14 -17.16
N GLU A 95 -17.69 -2.04 -17.61
CA GLU A 95 -18.07 -1.31 -18.81
C GLU A 95 -17.50 -1.93 -20.11
N ALA A 96 -16.51 -2.81 -19.98
CA ALA A 96 -15.87 -3.47 -21.12
C ALA A 96 -16.86 -4.36 -21.89
N GLN A 97 -16.94 -4.16 -23.21
CA GLN A 97 -17.87 -4.86 -24.10
C GLN A 97 -17.20 -5.95 -24.93
N THR A 98 -15.87 -5.96 -24.97
CA THR A 98 -15.06 -6.94 -25.69
C THR A 98 -13.90 -7.41 -24.83
N LEU A 99 -13.40 -8.62 -25.12
CA LEU A 99 -12.24 -9.19 -24.45
C LEU A 99 -11.03 -8.25 -24.50
N ASP A 100 -10.72 -7.70 -25.69
CA ASP A 100 -9.58 -6.79 -25.84
C ASP A 100 -9.78 -5.49 -25.03
N SER A 101 -10.99 -4.92 -24.99
CA SER A 101 -11.27 -3.74 -24.16
C SER A 101 -11.14 -4.01 -22.66
N LEU A 102 -11.47 -5.22 -22.21
CA LEU A 102 -11.32 -5.66 -20.83
C LEU A 102 -9.84 -5.76 -20.45
N ILE A 103 -9.03 -6.38 -21.32
CA ILE A 103 -7.58 -6.49 -21.15
C ILE A 103 -6.93 -5.11 -21.11
N ASP A 104 -7.25 -4.25 -22.09
CA ASP A 104 -6.70 -2.89 -22.19
C ASP A 104 -7.06 -2.08 -20.93
N ALA A 105 -8.30 -2.19 -20.42
CA ALA A 105 -8.71 -1.50 -19.19
C ALA A 105 -7.89 -1.95 -17.96
N VAL A 106 -7.57 -3.23 -17.87
CA VAL A 106 -6.74 -3.79 -16.78
C VAL A 106 -5.30 -3.33 -16.92
N ASP A 107 -4.71 -3.45 -18.12
CA ASP A 107 -3.34 -3.03 -18.39
C ASP A 107 -3.14 -1.54 -18.13
N ASP A 108 -4.08 -0.70 -18.59
CA ASP A 108 -4.02 0.74 -18.40
C ASP A 108 -4.12 1.10 -16.92
N SER A 109 -5.04 0.48 -16.18
CA SER A 109 -5.16 0.77 -14.75
C SER A 109 -3.92 0.31 -13.99
N LEU A 110 -3.45 -0.93 -14.20
CA LEU A 110 -2.27 -1.44 -13.48
C LEU A 110 -1.01 -0.62 -13.80
N SER A 111 -0.84 -0.21 -15.06
CA SER A 111 0.33 0.56 -15.49
C SER A 111 0.27 2.03 -15.08
N HIS A 112 -0.88 2.71 -15.22
CA HIS A 112 -0.99 4.15 -14.99
C HIS A 112 -1.49 4.50 -13.59
N ASP A 113 -2.57 3.86 -13.13
CA ASP A 113 -3.16 4.15 -11.83
C ASP A 113 -2.34 3.52 -10.70
N PHE A 114 -2.01 2.22 -10.82
CA PHE A 114 -1.23 1.50 -9.81
C PHE A 114 0.28 1.67 -9.98
N ARG A 115 0.74 2.17 -11.13
CA ARG A 115 2.16 2.42 -11.45
C ARG A 115 3.02 1.16 -11.35
N ILE A 116 2.45 0.02 -11.74
CA ILE A 116 3.18 -1.23 -11.80
C ILE A 116 4.07 -1.21 -13.04
N GLU A 117 5.36 -1.49 -12.85
CA GLU A 117 6.35 -1.39 -13.92
C GLU A 117 6.23 -2.50 -14.96
N TYR A 118 5.90 -3.71 -14.51
CA TYR A 118 5.81 -4.89 -15.36
C TYR A 118 4.46 -5.56 -15.15
N VAL A 119 3.64 -5.54 -16.18
CA VAL A 119 2.36 -6.25 -16.23
C VAL A 119 2.41 -7.22 -17.39
N ASN A 120 1.96 -8.44 -17.18
CA ASN A 120 1.73 -9.39 -18.24
C ASN A 120 0.49 -10.24 -17.93
N GLN A 121 -0.23 -10.65 -18.97
CA GLN A 121 -1.45 -11.43 -18.85
C GLN A 121 -1.46 -12.54 -19.89
N PHE A 122 -1.96 -13.71 -19.54
CA PHE A 122 -2.18 -14.79 -20.48
C PHE A 122 -3.44 -15.56 -20.16
N LEU A 123 -4.13 -16.03 -21.21
CA LEU A 123 -5.33 -16.83 -21.08
C LEU A 123 -5.01 -18.32 -21.15
N VAL A 124 -5.79 -19.11 -20.42
CA VAL A 124 -5.73 -20.57 -20.46
C VAL A 124 -6.77 -21.04 -21.47
N SER A 125 -6.32 -21.50 -22.63
CA SER A 125 -7.21 -22.05 -23.66
C SER A 125 -6.49 -23.09 -24.51
N ASP A 126 -7.18 -24.19 -24.82
CA ASP A 126 -6.72 -25.19 -25.79
C ASP A 126 -7.01 -24.76 -27.24
N ILE A 127 -7.90 -23.77 -27.41
CA ILE A 127 -8.29 -23.21 -28.70
C ILE A 127 -7.70 -21.82 -28.75
N PHE A 128 -6.77 -21.59 -29.67
CA PHE A 128 -6.17 -20.28 -29.88
C PHE A 128 -7.13 -19.45 -30.75
N PRO A 129 -7.84 -18.45 -30.21
CA PRO A 129 -8.45 -17.47 -31.08
C PRO A 129 -7.29 -16.64 -31.65
N GLY A 130 -6.86 -16.94 -32.88
CA GLY A 130 -5.70 -16.30 -33.53
C GLY A 130 -5.87 -14.80 -33.85
N VAL A 131 -6.67 -14.08 -33.06
CA VAL A 131 -7.11 -12.71 -33.28
C VAL A 131 -7.06 -11.85 -32.01
N SER A 132 -6.87 -12.42 -30.81
CA SER A 132 -6.77 -11.62 -29.58
C SER A 132 -5.33 -11.17 -29.33
N ARG A 133 -5.18 -9.96 -28.76
CA ARG A 133 -3.87 -9.37 -28.41
C ARG A 133 -3.20 -10.06 -27.22
N VAL A 134 -3.92 -10.94 -26.51
CA VAL A 134 -3.39 -11.67 -25.35
C VAL A 134 -2.99 -13.09 -25.72
N ASP A 135 -1.81 -13.45 -25.27
CA ASP A 135 -1.28 -14.79 -25.44
C ASP A 135 -2.20 -15.82 -24.76
N CYS A 136 -2.53 -16.87 -25.50
CA CYS A 136 -3.24 -18.02 -25.00
C CYS A 136 -2.27 -19.17 -24.88
N TYR A 137 -2.30 -19.91 -23.77
CA TYR A 137 -1.52 -21.14 -23.63
C TYR A 137 -2.42 -22.26 -23.10
N PRO A 138 -2.20 -23.51 -23.55
CA PRO A 138 -2.85 -24.65 -22.91
C PRO A 138 -2.34 -24.79 -21.47
N LYS A 139 -3.22 -25.24 -20.57
CA LYS A 139 -2.91 -25.39 -19.14
C LYS A 139 -1.59 -26.15 -18.91
N GLN A 140 -1.39 -27.22 -19.68
CA GLN A 140 -0.21 -28.08 -19.57
C GLN A 140 1.11 -27.34 -19.82
N GLU A 141 1.12 -26.37 -20.75
CA GLU A 141 2.31 -25.59 -21.08
C GLU A 141 2.67 -24.62 -19.96
N ILE A 142 1.66 -23.94 -19.39
CA ILE A 142 1.84 -23.06 -18.23
C ILE A 142 2.39 -23.87 -17.05
N CYS A 143 1.79 -25.02 -16.73
CA CYS A 143 2.24 -25.91 -15.65
C CYS A 143 3.67 -26.45 -15.86
N SER A 144 4.09 -26.66 -17.10
CA SER A 144 5.42 -27.19 -17.42
C SER A 144 6.51 -26.12 -17.34
N ASN A 145 6.16 -24.87 -17.66
CA ASN A 145 7.09 -23.75 -17.64
C ASN A 145 7.15 -23.06 -16.27
N VAL A 146 6.02 -23.05 -15.56
CA VAL A 146 5.83 -22.34 -14.31
C VAL A 146 5.24 -23.31 -13.29
N GLY A 147 5.90 -23.47 -12.13
CA GLY A 147 5.49 -24.39 -11.07
C GLY A 147 4.23 -23.97 -10.31
N ILE A 148 3.24 -23.43 -11.02
CA ILE A 148 2.02 -22.82 -10.50
C ILE A 148 0.77 -23.65 -10.82
N SER A 149 0.94 -24.93 -11.16
CA SER A 149 -0.17 -25.85 -11.46
C SER A 149 -1.26 -25.80 -10.39
N ASP A 150 -0.85 -25.87 -9.11
CA ASP A 150 -1.75 -25.82 -7.96
C ASP A 150 -2.42 -24.44 -7.78
N LEU A 151 -1.80 -23.37 -8.30
CA LEU A 151 -2.37 -22.02 -8.24
C LEU A 151 -3.45 -21.81 -9.30
N LEU A 152 -3.29 -22.39 -10.49
CA LEU A 152 -4.27 -22.28 -11.57
C LEU A 152 -5.62 -22.90 -11.20
N ASP A 153 -5.59 -23.95 -10.38
CA ASP A 153 -6.79 -24.63 -9.87
C ASP A 153 -7.37 -23.94 -8.63
N GLY A 154 -6.69 -22.95 -8.08
CA GLY A 154 -7.14 -22.14 -6.97
C GLY A 154 -7.33 -20.67 -7.34
N ASN A 155 -7.56 -19.85 -6.31
CA ASN A 155 -7.67 -18.41 -6.43
C ASN A 155 -6.62 -17.68 -5.57
N ARG A 156 -5.53 -18.38 -5.23
CA ARG A 156 -4.53 -17.88 -4.29
C ARG A 156 -3.46 -17.10 -5.04
N VAL A 157 -3.34 -15.81 -4.72
CA VAL A 157 -2.22 -14.98 -5.17
C VAL A 157 -0.92 -15.46 -4.51
N VAL A 158 0.13 -15.61 -5.31
CA VAL A 158 1.48 -15.91 -4.83
C VAL A 158 2.40 -14.75 -5.10
N CYS A 159 3.15 -14.35 -4.08
CA CYS A 159 4.06 -13.22 -4.15
C CYS A 159 5.46 -13.66 -3.76
N GLY A 160 6.46 -13.04 -4.37
CA GLY A 160 7.86 -13.19 -4.01
C GLY A 160 8.79 -13.23 -5.21
N LYS A 161 9.95 -13.88 -4.99
CA LYS A 161 11.01 -14.05 -5.98
C LYS A 161 10.75 -15.33 -6.78
N LEU A 162 10.55 -15.17 -8.07
CA LEU A 162 10.40 -16.27 -9.01
C LEU A 162 11.76 -16.77 -9.49
N ARG A 163 11.81 -18.03 -9.92
CA ARG A 163 13.01 -18.64 -10.51
C ARG A 163 13.23 -18.08 -11.91
N GLU A 164 14.47 -18.13 -12.40
CA GLU A 164 14.82 -17.59 -13.72
C GLU A 164 13.97 -18.18 -14.87
N LYS A 165 13.69 -19.49 -14.83
CA LYS A 165 12.82 -20.16 -15.81
C LYS A 165 11.40 -19.58 -15.79
N GLU A 166 10.86 -19.32 -14.60
CA GLU A 166 9.51 -18.76 -14.41
C GLU A 166 9.46 -17.31 -14.88
N LEU A 167 10.47 -16.50 -14.53
CA LEU A 167 10.57 -15.11 -14.98
C LEU A 167 10.67 -15.01 -16.51
N LYS A 168 11.42 -15.89 -17.16
CA LYS A 168 11.52 -15.91 -18.64
C LYS A 168 10.20 -16.20 -19.33
N PHE A 169 9.36 -17.05 -18.73
CA PHE A 169 8.04 -17.35 -19.27
C PHE A 169 7.04 -16.23 -18.96
N LEU A 170 7.01 -15.75 -17.71
CA LEU A 170 6.03 -14.77 -17.24
C LEU A 170 6.35 -13.33 -17.68
N PHE A 171 7.62 -13.00 -17.90
CA PHE A 171 8.10 -11.67 -18.31
C PHE A 171 9.15 -11.78 -19.42
N PRO A 172 8.81 -12.28 -20.61
CA PRO A 172 9.80 -12.61 -21.65
C PRO A 172 10.73 -11.44 -22.02
N ASN A 173 10.21 -10.21 -22.02
CA ASN A 173 10.97 -9.01 -22.38
C ASN A 173 11.77 -8.41 -21.21
N HIS A 174 11.41 -8.70 -19.96
CA HIS A 174 11.88 -7.95 -18.79
C HIS A 174 12.38 -8.82 -17.63
N TRP A 175 12.50 -10.13 -17.82
CA TRP A 175 12.81 -11.11 -16.77
C TRP A 175 14.05 -10.78 -15.92
N LYS A 176 15.05 -10.08 -16.46
CA LYS A 176 16.27 -9.68 -15.73
C LYS A 176 16.07 -8.52 -14.75
N LEU A 177 15.05 -7.69 -14.99
CA LEU A 177 14.81 -6.45 -14.24
C LEU A 177 13.83 -6.65 -13.09
N VAL A 178 12.97 -7.66 -13.20
CA VAL A 178 11.98 -8.01 -12.18
C VAL A 178 12.68 -8.64 -10.98
N LYS A 179 12.58 -8.00 -9.81
CA LYS A 179 13.16 -8.49 -8.54
C LYS A 179 12.11 -9.03 -7.57
N SER A 180 10.90 -8.50 -7.62
CA SER A 180 9.74 -9.06 -6.92
C SER A 180 8.55 -9.15 -7.87
N SER A 181 7.64 -10.08 -7.59
CA SER A 181 6.49 -10.34 -8.46
C SER A 181 5.31 -10.91 -7.68
N ALA A 182 4.12 -10.73 -8.25
CA ALA A 182 2.91 -11.41 -7.81
C ALA A 182 2.23 -12.09 -9.00
N VAL A 183 1.82 -13.34 -8.78
CA VAL A 183 1.10 -14.19 -9.73
C VAL A 183 -0.33 -14.31 -9.22
N VAL A 184 -1.28 -13.83 -10.03
CA VAL A 184 -2.71 -13.81 -9.74
C VAL A 184 -3.39 -14.79 -10.69
N PRO A 185 -3.76 -16.00 -10.23
CA PRO A 185 -4.53 -16.92 -11.06
C PRO A 185 -5.91 -16.35 -11.33
N LEU A 186 -6.38 -16.45 -12.58
CA LEU A 186 -7.72 -16.04 -12.98
C LEU A 186 -8.56 -17.30 -13.14
N HIS A 187 -9.48 -17.51 -12.20
CA HIS A 187 -10.24 -18.75 -12.07
C HIS A 187 -11.73 -18.45 -11.84
N CYS A 188 -12.58 -19.01 -12.70
CA CYS A 188 -14.04 -19.00 -12.51
C CYS A 188 -14.60 -20.35 -12.92
N GLN A 189 -14.84 -21.24 -11.95
CA GLN A 189 -15.18 -22.67 -12.13
C GLN A 189 -14.11 -23.52 -12.84
N ARG A 190 -13.28 -22.89 -13.67
CA ARG A 190 -12.14 -23.43 -14.41
C ARG A 190 -11.04 -22.36 -14.49
N PRO A 191 -9.78 -22.74 -14.77
CA PRO A 191 -8.72 -21.78 -15.06
C PRO A 191 -9.04 -21.02 -16.34
N LEU A 192 -9.05 -19.69 -16.26
CA LEU A 192 -9.27 -18.77 -17.38
C LEU A 192 -7.98 -18.12 -17.85
N GLY A 193 -7.03 -17.93 -16.95
CA GLY A 193 -5.79 -17.23 -17.25
C GLY A 193 -4.95 -16.95 -16.01
N VAL A 194 -3.96 -16.10 -16.18
CA VAL A 194 -3.12 -15.58 -15.10
C VAL A 194 -2.78 -14.14 -15.41
N LEU A 195 -2.87 -13.30 -14.39
CA LEU A 195 -2.31 -11.95 -14.38
C LEU A 195 -1.02 -11.98 -13.57
N VAL A 196 0.04 -11.39 -14.10
CA VAL A 196 1.34 -11.31 -13.43
C VAL A 196 1.78 -9.86 -13.36
N VAL A 197 2.21 -9.45 -12.17
CA VAL A 197 2.77 -8.12 -11.92
C VAL A 197 4.16 -8.23 -11.34
N GLY A 198 5.05 -7.30 -11.70
CA GLY A 198 6.44 -7.30 -11.32
C GLY A 198 6.98 -5.90 -11.04
N SER A 199 7.98 -5.82 -10.16
CA SER A 199 8.67 -4.59 -9.77
C SER A 199 10.18 -4.79 -9.77
N ARG A 200 10.93 -3.69 -9.94
CA ARG A 200 12.38 -3.63 -9.73
C ARG A 200 12.75 -3.56 -8.26
N ASP A 201 11.82 -3.18 -7.40
CA ASP A 201 11.98 -3.22 -5.95
C ASP A 201 11.74 -4.65 -5.45
N GLU A 202 12.54 -5.09 -4.49
CA GLU A 202 12.37 -6.39 -3.83
C GLU A 202 11.23 -6.39 -2.80
N GLU A 203 10.83 -5.21 -2.33
CA GLU A 203 9.90 -5.04 -1.21
C GLU A 203 8.44 -4.83 -1.64
N ASP A 204 8.18 -4.40 -2.88
CA ASP A 204 6.83 -4.06 -3.36
C ASP A 204 5.83 -5.23 -3.33
N PHE A 205 6.25 -6.42 -3.76
CA PHE A 205 5.39 -7.61 -3.82
C PHE A 205 5.73 -8.62 -2.72
N ARG A 206 5.78 -8.15 -1.46
CA ARG A 206 5.80 -9.02 -0.28
C ARG A 206 4.39 -9.40 0.16
N VAL A 207 4.25 -10.55 0.82
CA VAL A 207 2.97 -11.01 1.36
C VAL A 207 2.45 -10.00 2.39
N GLY A 208 1.23 -9.49 2.20
CA GLY A 208 0.67 -8.41 3.05
C GLY A 208 -0.53 -7.71 2.42
N THR A 209 -0.78 -6.45 2.77
CA THR A 209 -1.98 -5.71 2.33
C THR A 209 -2.06 -5.52 0.81
N GLY A 210 -0.93 -5.36 0.12
CA GLY A 210 -0.90 -5.25 -1.35
C GLY A 210 -1.46 -6.48 -2.08
N THR A 211 -1.32 -7.66 -1.47
CA THR A 211 -1.82 -8.91 -2.06
C THR A 211 -3.33 -9.06 -1.93
N VAL A 212 -3.96 -8.36 -0.96
CA VAL A 212 -5.42 -8.36 -0.78
C VAL A 212 -6.10 -7.70 -1.98
N TYR A 213 -5.61 -6.55 -2.41
CA TYR A 213 -6.16 -5.86 -3.58
C TYR A 213 -5.92 -6.64 -4.88
N LEU A 214 -4.74 -7.24 -5.07
CA LEU A 214 -4.49 -8.09 -6.22
C LEU A 214 -5.40 -9.32 -6.26
N SER A 215 -5.68 -9.93 -5.11
CA SER A 215 -6.65 -11.03 -5.00
C SER A 215 -8.04 -10.57 -5.43
N PHE A 216 -8.48 -9.42 -4.94
CA PHE A 216 -9.77 -8.86 -5.30
C PHE A 216 -9.86 -8.50 -6.80
N ILE A 217 -8.81 -7.89 -7.36
CA ILE A 217 -8.74 -7.60 -8.81
C ILE A 217 -8.83 -8.90 -9.61
N GLY A 218 -8.07 -9.94 -9.21
CA GLY A 218 -8.13 -11.25 -9.84
C GLY A 218 -9.54 -11.85 -9.80
N GLU A 219 -10.24 -11.73 -8.69
CA GLU A 219 -11.62 -12.19 -8.52
C GLU A 219 -12.63 -11.48 -9.43
N VAL A 220 -12.51 -10.16 -9.57
CA VAL A 220 -13.39 -9.37 -10.44
C VAL A 220 -13.09 -9.69 -11.90
N LEU A 221 -11.81 -9.68 -12.27
CA LEU A 221 -11.36 -9.98 -13.63
C LEU A 221 -11.74 -11.40 -14.06
N SER A 222 -11.63 -12.38 -13.16
CA SER A 222 -12.05 -13.76 -13.43
C SER A 222 -13.53 -13.87 -13.79
N ARG A 223 -14.38 -13.09 -13.12
CA ARG A 223 -15.82 -13.08 -13.42
C ARG A 223 -16.11 -12.38 -14.74
N ALA A 224 -15.46 -11.25 -15.00
CA ALA A 224 -15.62 -10.53 -16.27
C ALA A 224 -15.13 -11.37 -17.47
N LEU A 225 -13.99 -12.06 -17.33
CA LEU A 225 -13.45 -12.94 -18.37
C LEU A 225 -14.35 -14.15 -18.65
N ALA A 226 -15.06 -14.66 -17.65
CA ALA A 226 -15.94 -15.82 -17.82
C ALA A 226 -17.03 -15.57 -18.88
N ASP A 227 -17.50 -14.33 -19.02
CA ASP A 227 -18.52 -13.94 -20.00
C ASP A 227 -17.97 -13.92 -21.43
N PHE A 228 -16.66 -13.70 -21.60
CA PHE A 228 -16.00 -13.63 -22.91
C PHE A 228 -15.39 -14.95 -23.38
N ILE A 229 -15.05 -15.85 -22.46
CA ILE A 229 -14.40 -17.12 -22.78
C ILE A 229 -15.46 -18.23 -22.81
N PRO A 230 -15.89 -18.71 -23.99
CA PRO A 230 -16.97 -19.68 -24.09
C PRO A 230 -16.62 -20.98 -23.37
N VAL A 231 -17.56 -21.48 -22.57
CA VAL A 231 -17.46 -22.80 -21.95
C VAL A 231 -17.63 -23.83 -23.07
N LYS A 232 -16.67 -24.75 -23.20
CA LYS A 232 -16.86 -25.92 -24.05
C LYS A 232 -18.02 -26.70 -23.43
N SER A 233 -19.21 -26.66 -24.03
CA SER A 233 -20.31 -27.50 -23.62
C SER A 233 -19.89 -28.96 -23.77
N THR A 234 -19.60 -29.63 -22.65
CA THR A 234 -19.54 -31.08 -22.63
C THR A 234 -20.96 -31.61 -22.78
N SER A 235 -21.46 -31.68 -24.02
CA SER A 235 -22.66 -32.42 -24.36
C SER A 235 -22.29 -33.87 -24.67
N GLU A 236 -22.83 -34.76 -23.84
CA GLU A 236 -23.25 -36.14 -24.13
C GLU A 236 -22.18 -37.25 -24.22
N THR A 237 -21.94 -37.87 -23.05
CA THR A 237 -21.75 -39.32 -22.96
C THR A 237 -23.03 -40.02 -23.43
N SER A 238 -23.15 -40.34 -24.72
CA SER A 238 -24.15 -41.34 -25.16
C SER A 238 -23.64 -42.72 -24.77
N ALA A 239 -24.30 -43.33 -23.77
CA ALA A 239 -24.15 -44.76 -23.48
C ALA A 239 -24.49 -45.57 -24.75
N PRO A 240 -23.75 -46.65 -25.07
CA PRO A 240 -24.16 -47.53 -26.16
C PRO A 240 -25.35 -48.37 -25.69
N GLU A 241 -26.51 -48.17 -26.32
CA GLU A 241 -27.60 -49.13 -26.30
C GLU A 241 -27.10 -50.45 -26.91
N LYS A 242 -27.11 -51.51 -26.09
CA LYS A 242 -26.98 -52.88 -26.56
C LYS A 242 -28.30 -53.29 -27.20
N ILE A 243 -28.22 -53.74 -28.46
CA ILE A 243 -29.17 -54.68 -29.07
C ILE A 243 -28.44 -56.02 -29.16
#